data_AF-A0A7X7A0N3-F1
#
_entry.id   AF-A0A7X7A0N3-F1
#
_cell.length_a   1.000
_cell.length_b   1.000
_cell.length_c   1.000
_cell.angle_alpha   90.00
_cell.angle_beta   90.00
_cell.angle_gamma   90.00
#
_symmetry.space_group_name_H-M   'P 1'
#
loop_
_entity.id
_entity.type
_entity.pdbx_description
1 polymer ?
#
loop_
_entity_poly.entity_id
_entity_poly.type
_entity_poly.pdbx_seq_one_letter_code
_entity_poly.pdbx_strand_id
1 'polypeptide(L)'
;MRKDESAELMIYCPTCGNSVNEYNWTLAQAARYSDDYNQTPTFISILLKIANDPNYNYENERFMCPRCNERIKLKLIPVPPLEELLEYVEKVGEEYVNAKF
;
A
#
# COMPACT_ATOMS: atom_id res chain seq x y z
N MET A 1 5.04 0.50 -14.53
CA MET A 1 6.34 1.09 -14.12
C MET A 1 6.07 2.44 -13.46
N ARG A 2 6.91 2.91 -12.53
CA ARG A 2 6.68 4.20 -11.86
C ARG A 2 7.19 5.34 -12.75
N LYS A 3 6.43 6.43 -12.83
CA LYS A 3 6.83 7.64 -13.57
C LYS A 3 7.97 8.38 -12.88
N ASP A 4 7.90 8.53 -11.56
CA ASP A 4 8.97 9.02 -10.70
C ASP A 4 9.37 7.93 -9.70
N GLU A 5 10.57 7.37 -9.89
CA GLU A 5 11.13 6.34 -9.02
C GLU A 5 11.51 6.86 -7.63
N SER A 6 11.72 8.18 -7.50
CA SER A 6 12.07 8.83 -6.24
C SER A 6 10.87 9.28 -5.42
N ALA A 7 9.65 9.16 -5.95
CA ALA A 7 8.45 9.50 -5.21
C ALA A 7 8.32 8.64 -3.96
N GLU A 8 7.88 9.24 -2.86
CA GLU A 8 7.69 8.53 -1.59
C GLU A 8 6.31 8.85 -1.03
N LEU A 9 5.68 7.83 -0.45
CA LEU A 9 4.50 7.96 0.40
C LEU A 9 4.76 7.15 1.65
N MET A 10 4.97 7.82 2.79
CA MET A 10 5.44 7.16 4.00
C MET A 10 4.27 6.63 4.83
N ILE A 11 4.11 5.31 4.88
CA ILE A 11 3.02 4.67 5.63
C ILE A 11 3.51 4.19 6.99
N TYR A 12 2.80 4.62 8.03
CA TYR A 12 3.10 4.28 9.42
C TYR A 12 2.69 2.84 9.76
N CYS A 13 3.59 2.10 10.38
CA CYS A 13 3.33 0.78 10.95
C CYS A 13 2.97 0.90 12.45
N PRO A 14 1.73 0.56 12.86
CA PRO A 14 1.31 0.62 14.26
C PRO A 14 2.01 -0.40 15.16
N THR A 15 2.58 -1.46 14.59
CA THR A 15 3.24 -2.54 15.35
C THR A 15 4.68 -2.19 15.73
N CYS A 16 5.47 -1.67 14.78
CA CYS A 16 6.90 -1.37 15.01
C CYS A 16 7.21 0.12 15.14
N GLY A 17 6.22 1.00 15.00
CA GLY A 17 6.37 2.44 15.17
C GLY A 17 7.20 3.15 14.09
N ASN A 18 7.49 2.47 12.97
CA ASN A 18 8.26 3.03 11.87
C ASN A 18 7.35 3.39 10.69
N SER A 19 7.70 4.45 9.97
CA SER A 19 7.11 4.75 8.66
C SER A 19 7.97 4.16 7.55
N VAL A 20 7.34 3.55 6.55
CA VAL A 20 8.03 2.95 5.41
C VAL A 20 7.32 3.34 4.13
N ASN A 21 8.08 3.60 3.08
CA ASN A 21 7.55 3.95 1.77
C ASN A 21 6.54 2.89 1.28
N GLU A 22 5.39 3.34 0.77
CA GLU A 22 4.30 2.56 0.19
C GLU A 22 4.81 1.52 -0.81
N TYR A 23 5.78 1.88 -1.65
CA TYR A 23 6.38 0.96 -2.61
C TYR A 23 6.92 -0.32 -1.94
N ASN A 24 7.55 -0.18 -0.76
CA ASN A 24 8.06 -1.33 -0.01
C ASN A 24 6.93 -2.18 0.60
N TRP A 25 5.80 -1.56 0.98
CA TRP A 25 4.62 -2.31 1.41
C TRP A 25 4.04 -3.14 0.27
N THR A 26 3.96 -2.56 -0.93
CA THR A 26 3.58 -3.27 -2.16
C THR A 26 4.50 -4.48 -2.39
N LEU A 27 5.82 -4.28 -2.37
CA LEU A 27 6.78 -5.35 -2.62
C LEU A 27 6.75 -6.44 -1.54
N ALA A 28 6.65 -6.08 -0.26
CA ALA A 28 6.58 -7.06 0.83
C ALA A 28 5.32 -7.93 0.73
N GLN A 29 4.19 -7.34 0.35
CA GLN A 29 2.97 -8.08 0.10
C GLN A 29 3.13 -9.01 -1.11
N ALA A 30 3.63 -8.50 -2.24
CA ALA A 30 3.84 -9.30 -3.46
C ALA A 30 4.78 -10.50 -3.20
N ALA A 31 5.90 -10.26 -2.52
CA ALA A 31 6.87 -11.30 -2.15
C ALA A 31 6.26 -12.41 -1.29
N ARG A 32 5.17 -12.13 -0.55
CA ARG A 32 4.47 -13.18 0.22
C ARG A 32 3.62 -14.08 -0.65
N TYR A 33 3.10 -13.60 -1.77
CA TYR A 33 2.20 -14.33 -2.67
C TYR A 33 2.88 -14.81 -3.96
N SER A 34 4.19 -14.61 -4.07
CA SER A 34 5.00 -15.00 -5.24
C SER A 34 4.89 -16.49 -5.59
N ASP A 35 4.60 -17.34 -4.60
CA ASP A 35 4.50 -18.79 -4.78
C ASP A 35 3.12 -19.23 -5.31
N ASP A 36 2.08 -18.40 -5.22
CA ASP A 36 0.68 -18.80 -5.38
C ASP A 36 0.00 -18.33 -6.69
N TYR A 37 0.75 -17.91 -7.72
CA TYR A 37 0.22 -17.29 -8.96
C TYR A 37 -0.71 -16.08 -8.72
N ASN A 38 -0.77 -15.59 -7.48
CA ASN A 38 -1.70 -14.56 -7.06
C ASN A 38 -1.09 -13.19 -7.33
N GLN A 39 -1.64 -12.51 -8.32
CA GLN A 39 -1.35 -11.11 -8.59
C GLN A 39 -1.87 -10.23 -7.46
N THR A 40 -0.96 -9.53 -6.79
CA THR A 40 -1.24 -8.61 -5.68
C THR A 40 -1.36 -7.17 -6.19
N PRO A 41 -2.44 -6.45 -5.84
CA PRO A 41 -2.56 -5.04 -6.17
C PRO A 41 -1.54 -4.21 -5.39
N THR A 42 -1.18 -3.03 -5.90
CA THR A 42 -0.36 -2.07 -5.15
C THR A 42 -1.06 -1.61 -3.88
N PHE A 43 -0.28 -1.26 -2.87
CA PHE A 43 -0.81 -0.80 -1.61
C PHE A 43 -1.51 0.57 -1.77
N ILE A 44 -0.98 1.46 -2.60
CA ILE A 44 -1.64 2.73 -2.96
C ILE A 44 -3.03 2.50 -3.57
N SER A 45 -3.23 1.48 -4.41
CA SER A 45 -4.55 1.20 -4.98
C SER A 45 -5.59 0.84 -3.92
N ILE A 46 -5.15 0.19 -2.84
CA ILE A 46 -6.01 -0.17 -1.71
C ILE A 46 -6.28 1.04 -0.83
N LEU A 47 -5.26 1.86 -0.55
CA LEU A 47 -5.42 3.10 0.22
C LEU A 47 -6.41 4.05 -0.47
N LEU A 48 -6.33 4.17 -1.81
CA LEU A 48 -7.30 4.95 -2.59
C LEU A 48 -8.71 4.38 -2.52
N LYS A 49 -8.89 3.05 -2.53
CA LYS A 49 -10.21 2.44 -2.34
C LYS A 49 -10.79 2.74 -0.98
N ILE A 50 -9.99 2.62 0.09
CA ILE A 50 -10.42 2.96 1.45
C ILE A 50 -10.81 4.44 1.55
N ALA A 51 -10.01 5.33 0.97
CA ALA A 51 -10.26 6.77 1.03
C ALA A 51 -11.49 7.21 0.22
N ASN A 52 -11.79 6.55 -0.91
CA ASN A 52 -12.89 6.92 -1.80
C ASN A 52 -14.20 6.17 -1.56
N ASP A 53 -14.16 4.98 -0.97
CA ASP A 53 -15.34 4.15 -0.69
C ASP A 53 -15.50 3.88 0.81
N PRO A 54 -16.36 4.65 1.51
CA PRO A 54 -16.67 4.45 2.91
C PRO A 54 -17.25 3.07 3.24
N ASN A 55 -17.77 2.33 2.25
CA ASN A 55 -18.35 0.99 2.43
C ASN A 55 -17.36 -0.14 2.10
N TYR A 56 -16.13 0.19 1.68
CA TYR A 56 -15.11 -0.82 1.43
C TYR A 56 -14.86 -1.62 2.71
N ASN A 57 -15.11 -2.94 2.67
CA ASN A 57 -14.95 -3.81 3.84
C ASN A 57 -13.56 -4.45 3.84
N TYR A 58 -12.67 -3.91 4.67
CA TYR A 58 -11.28 -4.36 4.80
C TYR A 58 -10.94 -4.81 6.24
N GLU A 59 -11.93 -5.16 7.05
CA GLU A 59 -11.73 -5.42 8.48
C GLU A 59 -10.80 -6.61 8.78
N ASN A 60 -10.79 -7.59 7.87
CA ASN A 60 -10.03 -8.82 7.98
C ASN A 60 -8.81 -8.88 7.06
N GLU A 61 -8.66 -7.89 6.17
CA GLU A 61 -7.49 -7.80 5.30
C GLU A 61 -6.23 -7.56 6.13
N ARG A 62 -5.13 -8.19 5.70
CA ARG A 62 -3.84 -8.06 6.36
C ARG A 62 -2.74 -7.75 5.37
N PHE A 63 -1.89 -6.81 5.75
CA PHE A 63 -0.70 -6.43 5.01
C PHE A 63 0.55 -6.77 5.79
N MET A 64 1.59 -7.19 5.08
CA MET A 64 2.91 -7.42 5.67
C MET A 64 3.67 -6.11 5.78
N CYS A 65 4.08 -5.74 7.00
CA CYS A 65 4.97 -4.60 7.17
C CYS A 65 6.35 -4.93 6.61
N PRO A 66 6.91 -4.14 5.68
CA PRO A 66 8.24 -4.38 5.11
C PRO A 66 9.39 -4.24 6.11
N ARG A 67 9.15 -3.60 7.27
CA ARG A 67 10.20 -3.36 8.27
C ARG A 67 10.27 -4.45 9.34
N CYS A 68 9.14 -4.82 9.93
CA CYS A 68 9.10 -5.82 11.00
C CYS A 68 8.55 -7.18 10.56
N ASN A 69 8.14 -7.34 9.30
CA ASN A 69 7.57 -8.56 8.74
C ASN A 69 6.29 -9.07 9.42
N GLU A 70 5.68 -8.25 10.28
CA GLU A 70 4.42 -8.57 10.95
C GLU A 70 3.22 -8.41 10.03
N ARG A 71 2.20 -9.25 10.25
CA ARG A 71 0.91 -9.18 9.53
C ARG A 71 -0.06 -8.27 10.26
N ILE A 72 -0.25 -7.09 9.72
CA ILE A 72 -1.03 -6.02 10.34
C ILE A 72 -2.40 -5.99 9.69
N LYS A 73 -3.46 -5.92 10.52
CA LYS A 73 -4.80 -5.70 10.00
C LYS A 73 -4.86 -4.35 9.32
N LEU A 74 -5.35 -4.30 8.09
CA LEU A 74 -5.37 -3.08 7.29
C LEU A 74 -6.10 -1.94 8.00
N LYS A 75 -7.17 -2.25 8.74
CA LYS A 75 -7.89 -1.29 9.60
C LYS A 75 -7.09 -0.62 10.71
N LEU A 76 -5.93 -1.14 11.06
CA LEU A 76 -5.04 -0.55 12.07
C LEU A 76 -3.98 0.34 11.45
N ILE A 77 -3.78 0.27 10.13
CA ILE A 77 -2.82 1.10 9.41
C ILE A 77 -3.49 2.46 9.18
N PRO A 78 -2.90 3.58 9.67
CA PRO A 78 -3.42 4.90 9.38
C PRO A 78 -3.38 5.17 7.86
N VAL A 79 -4.52 5.61 7.32
CA VAL A 79 -4.63 5.97 5.91
C VAL A 79 -4.25 7.46 5.78
N PRO A 80 -3.27 7.81 4.92
CA PRO A 80 -2.95 9.21 4.64
C PRO A 80 -4.18 9.98 4.10
N PRO A 81 -4.24 11.31 4.26
CA PRO A 81 -5.29 12.13 3.68
C PRO A 81 -5.40 11.92 2.17
N LEU A 82 -6.62 12.02 1.61
CA LEU A 82 -6.86 11.81 0.18
C LEU A 82 -5.99 12.71 -0.70
N GLU A 83 -5.76 13.96 -0.29
CA GLU A 83 -4.89 14.91 -0.98
C GLU A 83 -3.46 14.36 -1.14
N GLU A 84 -2.87 13.83 -0.08
CA GLU A 84 -1.53 13.24 -0.09
C GLU A 84 -1.46 12.00 -1.00
N LEU A 85 -2.53 11.18 -0.99
CA LEU A 85 -2.63 10.02 -1.88
C LEU A 85 -2.67 10.46 -3.36
N LEU A 86 -3.45 11.48 -3.69
CA LEU A 86 -3.57 11.99 -5.05
C LEU A 86 -2.26 12.63 -5.54
N GLU A 87 -1.57 13.40 -4.69
CA GLU A 87 -0.25 13.94 -5.02
C GLU A 87 0.77 12.83 -5.31
N TYR A 88 0.75 11.76 -4.52
CA TYR A 88 1.62 10.61 -4.77
C TYR A 88 1.28 9.93 -6.10
N VAL A 89 -0.02 9.75 -6.42
CA VAL A 89 -0.50 9.18 -7.69
C VAL A 89 0.01 9.99 -8.89
N GLU A 90 -0.04 11.32 -8.84
CA GLU A 90 0.46 12.18 -9.92
C GLU A 90 1.96 11.99 -10.19
N LYS A 91 2.73 11.71 -9.14
CA LYS A 91 4.17 11.44 -9.23
C LYS A 91 4.47 10.05 -9.77
N VAL A 92 3.85 9.00 -9.22
CA VAL A 92 4.13 7.60 -9.62
C VAL A 92 3.42 7.16 -10.90
N GLY A 93 2.34 7.82 -11.29
CA GLY A 93 1.56 7.55 -12.49
C GLY A 93 0.53 6.43 -12.34
N GLU A 94 -0.56 6.52 -13.10
CA GLU A 94 -1.68 5.56 -13.08
C GLU A 94 -1.28 4.13 -13.44
N GLU A 95 -0.26 3.96 -14.27
CA GLU A 95 0.24 2.64 -14.65
C GLU A 95 0.77 1.88 -13.43
N TYR A 96 1.46 2.55 -12.51
CA TYR A 96 1.90 1.95 -11.26
C TYR A 96 0.71 1.65 -10.35
N VAL A 97 -0.23 2.59 -10.20
CA VAL A 97 -1.40 2.40 -9.33
C VAL A 97 -2.20 1.17 -9.74
N ASN A 98 -2.39 0.95 -11.05
CA ASN A 98 -3.15 -0.17 -11.58
C ASN A 98 -2.32 -1.45 -11.79
N ALA A 99 -1.02 -1.43 -11.49
CA ALA A 99 -0.16 -2.58 -11.61
C ALA A 99 -0.56 -3.68 -10.62
N LYS A 100 -0.29 -4.93 -11.02
CA LYS A 100 -0.41 -6.09 -10.14
C LYS A 100 0.92 -6.84 -10.16
N PHE A 101 1.43 -7.14 -8.96
CA PHE A 101 2.75 -7.73 -8.71
C PHE A 101 2.63 -9.17 -8.23
#